data_AF-A0A5B8UVU7-F1
#
_entry.id   AF-A0A5B8UVU7-F1
#
_cell.length_a   1.000
_cell.length_b   1.000
_cell.length_c   1.000
_cell.angle_alpha   90.00
_cell.angle_beta   90.00
_cell.angle_gamma   90.00
#
_symmetry.space_group_name_H-M   'P 1'
#
loop_
_entity.id
_entity.type
_entity.pdbx_description
1 polymer ?
#
loop_
_entity_poly.entity_id
_entity_poly.type
_entity_poly.pdbx_seq_one_letter_code
_entity_poly.pdbx_strand_id
1 'polypeptide(L)'
;MDHRLWSKDKKPRMKPGDKVICIDASIDPEKAEEIRRDFEIWITKDKEYTIREILENNGIVPGVLLDEVHNFPKYFKLIDRMQEPAFAIWRFRKLNYAIGSAEEVKEAELVEVGKKEITLPDKLSS
;
A
#
# COMPACT_ATOMS: atom_id res chain seq x y z
N MET A 1 22.36 9.69 -33.44
CA MET A 1 21.05 10.09 -32.90
C MET A 1 20.38 8.83 -32.40
N ASP A 2 20.50 8.57 -31.10
CA ASP A 2 20.10 7.30 -30.49
C ASP A 2 18.59 7.31 -30.22
N HIS A 3 17.85 6.57 -31.05
CA HIS A 3 16.41 6.36 -30.88
C HIS A 3 16.18 5.37 -29.73
N ARG A 4 15.97 5.95 -28.54
CA ARG A 4 15.28 5.37 -27.37
C ARG A 4 14.72 3.96 -27.59
N LEU A 5 15.40 2.97 -27.00
CA LEU A 5 14.89 1.64 -26.70
C LEU A 5 13.65 1.73 -25.79
N TRP A 6 12.48 1.97 -26.37
CA TRP A 6 11.21 1.64 -25.75
C TRP A 6 11.00 0.13 -25.90
N SER A 7 11.45 -0.66 -24.91
CA SER A 7 11.17 -2.10 -24.87
C SER A 7 9.67 -2.32 -24.74
N LYS A 8 9.08 -2.98 -25.75
CA LYS A 8 7.65 -3.31 -25.86
C LYS A 8 7.21 -4.45 -24.92
N ASP A 9 8.07 -4.88 -24.00
CA ASP A 9 7.88 -6.07 -23.16
C ASP A 9 7.91 -5.79 -21.64
N LYS A 10 7.63 -4.56 -21.20
CA LYS A 10 7.45 -4.30 -19.76
C LYS A 10 6.08 -4.80 -19.29
N LYS A 11 5.97 -6.12 -19.13
CA LYS A 11 4.96 -6.77 -18.29
C LYS A 11 4.88 -6.00 -16.95
N PRO A 12 3.69 -5.69 -16.42
CA PRO A 12 3.59 -4.98 -15.14
C PRO A 12 4.45 -5.70 -14.11
N ARG A 13 5.31 -4.94 -13.42
CA ARG A 13 6.28 -5.49 -12.44
C ARG A 13 5.61 -6.15 -11.23
N MET A 14 4.29 -6.03 -11.16
CA MET A 14 3.41 -6.55 -10.13
C MET A 14 2.60 -7.72 -10.69
N LYS A 15 2.29 -8.70 -9.83
CA LYS A 15 1.47 -9.87 -10.13
C LYS A 15 0.59 -10.21 -8.93
N PRO A 16 -0.46 -11.04 -9.09
CA PRO A 16 -1.19 -11.61 -7.97
C PRO A 16 -0.27 -12.19 -6.89
N GLY A 17 -0.60 -11.94 -5.63
CA GLY A 17 0.18 -12.29 -4.44
C GLY A 17 1.28 -11.29 -4.05
N ASP A 18 1.63 -10.32 -4.91
CA ASP A 18 2.60 -9.29 -4.52
C ASP A 18 2.01 -8.34 -3.46
N LYS A 19 2.83 -8.04 -2.44
CA LYS A 19 2.56 -6.96 -1.49
C LYS A 19 2.89 -5.60 -2.09
N VAL A 20 2.02 -4.63 -1.88
CA VAL A 20 2.15 -3.27 -2.40
C VAL A 20 1.76 -2.25 -1.33
N ILE A 21 2.29 -1.04 -1.42
CA ILE A 21 1.87 0.11 -0.62
C ILE A 21 1.17 1.13 -1.53
N CYS A 22 0.05 1.69 -1.06
CA CYS A 22 -0.65 2.76 -1.77
C CYS A 22 0.13 4.07 -1.64
N ILE A 23 0.66 4.60 -2.75
CA ILE A 23 1.40 5.87 -2.79
C ILE A 23 0.52 7.06 -3.18
N ASP A 24 -0.61 6.81 -3.85
CA ASP A 24 -1.58 7.84 -4.24
C ASP A 24 -3.02 7.33 -4.05
N ALA A 25 -3.71 7.90 -3.07
CA ALA A 25 -5.14 7.69 -2.82
C ALA A 25 -5.99 8.91 -3.23
N SER A 26 -5.42 9.86 -3.97
CA SER A 26 -6.09 11.10 -4.35
C SER A 26 -7.23 10.81 -5.32
N ILE A 27 -8.39 11.40 -5.07
CA ILE A 27 -9.55 11.34 -5.96
C ILE A 27 -9.61 12.65 -6.74
N ASP A 28 -9.76 12.55 -8.06
CA ASP A 28 -9.98 13.71 -8.91
C ASP A 28 -11.29 14.40 -8.50
N PRO A 29 -11.28 15.70 -8.17
CA PRO A 29 -12.45 16.38 -7.63
C PRO A 29 -13.63 16.41 -8.60
N GLU A 30 -13.39 16.45 -9.91
CA GLU A 30 -14.44 16.46 -10.93
C GLU A 30 -15.13 15.09 -11.06
N LYS A 31 -14.42 14.02 -10.68
CA LYS A 31 -14.92 12.63 -10.72
C LYS A 31 -15.29 12.09 -9.35
N ALA A 32 -15.20 12.89 -8.30
CA ALA A 32 -15.26 12.41 -6.94
C ALA A 32 -16.63 11.82 -6.55
N GLU A 33 -17.72 12.37 -7.08
CA GLU A 33 -19.06 11.83 -6.85
C GLU A 33 -19.25 10.47 -7.51
N GLU A 34 -18.85 10.32 -8.77
CA GLU A 34 -18.93 9.05 -9.50
C GLU A 34 -18.05 7.98 -8.83
N ILE A 35 -16.80 8.33 -8.51
CA ILE A 35 -15.86 7.42 -7.86
C ILE A 35 -16.38 6.94 -6.51
N ARG A 36 -16.93 7.81 -5.67
CA ARG A 36 -17.48 7.42 -4.36
C ARG A 36 -18.76 6.61 -4.46
N ARG A 37 -19.52 6.74 -5.54
CA ARG A 37 -20.70 5.91 -5.79
C ARG A 37 -20.32 4.51 -6.25
N ASP A 38 -19.27 4.42 -7.06
CA ASP A 38 -18.85 3.17 -7.67
C ASP A 38 -17.93 2.36 -6.75
N PHE A 39 -17.11 3.01 -5.93
CA PHE A 39 -16.25 2.41 -4.91
C PHE A 39 -16.82 2.64 -3.51
N GLU A 40 -17.32 1.57 -2.89
CA GLU A 40 -17.78 1.59 -1.49
C GLU A 40 -16.60 1.70 -0.52
N ILE A 41 -15.50 1.04 -0.86
CA ILE A 41 -14.27 1.03 -0.09
C ILE A 41 -13.16 1.59 -0.98
N TRP A 42 -12.65 2.75 -0.59
CA TRP A 42 -11.51 3.39 -1.22
C TRP A 42 -10.20 3.02 -0.50
N ILE A 43 -9.10 2.97 -1.24
CA ILE A 43 -7.77 2.73 -0.67
C ILE A 43 -7.29 3.91 0.17
N THR A 44 -6.56 3.60 1.23
CA THR A 44 -5.87 4.58 2.09
C THR A 44 -4.41 4.71 1.66
N LYS A 45 -3.91 5.95 1.57
CA LYS A 45 -2.49 6.24 1.33
C LYS A 45 -1.63 5.66 2.45
N ASP A 46 -0.43 5.20 2.09
CA ASP A 46 0.58 4.60 2.97
C ASP A 46 0.15 3.29 3.65
N LYS A 47 -1.02 2.74 3.30
CA LYS A 47 -1.46 1.41 3.72
C LYS A 47 -0.95 0.34 2.75
N GLU A 48 -0.60 -0.81 3.32
CA GLU A 48 -0.18 -2.00 2.58
C GLU A 48 -1.38 -2.86 2.16
N TYR A 49 -1.24 -3.48 0.99
CA TYR A 49 -2.25 -4.34 0.38
C TYR A 49 -1.59 -5.51 -0.35
N THR A 50 -2.39 -6.50 -0.69
CA THR A 50 -1.99 -7.67 -1.47
C THR A 50 -2.76 -7.67 -2.78
N ILE A 51 -2.06 -7.83 -3.90
CA ILE A 51 -2.72 -7.93 -5.21
C ILE A 51 -3.46 -9.25 -5.31
N ARG A 52 -4.78 -9.19 -5.47
CA ARG A 52 -5.64 -10.34 -5.77
C ARG A 52 -5.61 -10.67 -7.25
N GLU A 53 -5.82 -9.67 -8.10
CA GLU A 53 -5.90 -9.85 -9.55
C GLU A 53 -5.44 -8.59 -10.30
N ILE A 54 -4.88 -8.78 -11.50
CA ILE A 54 -4.56 -7.69 -12.43
C ILE A 54 -5.46 -7.83 -13.64
N LEU A 55 -6.25 -6.79 -13.90
CA LEU A 55 -7.21 -6.74 -14.98
C LEU A 55 -6.61 -5.96 -16.15
N GLU A 56 -6.33 -6.67 -17.24
CA GLU A 56 -5.88 -6.07 -18.50
C GLU A 56 -7.10 -5.49 -19.23
N ASN A 57 -7.17 -4.16 -19.30
CA ASN A 57 -8.31 -3.44 -19.89
C ASN A 57 -8.04 -3.02 -21.35
N ASN A 58 -7.61 -3.97 -22.21
CA ASN A 58 -7.48 -3.79 -23.67
C ASN A 58 -6.77 -2.49 -24.13
N GLY A 59 -5.65 -2.13 -23.49
CA GLY A 59 -4.87 -0.94 -23.85
C GLY A 59 -5.15 0.31 -22.98
N ILE A 60 -6.08 0.22 -22.03
CA ILE A 60 -6.27 1.20 -20.95
C ILE A 60 -5.34 0.84 -19.78
N VAL A 61 -5.11 1.79 -18.86
CA VAL A 61 -4.39 1.57 -17.60
C VAL A 61 -4.84 0.27 -16.91
N PRO A 62 -3.92 -0.67 -16.63
CA PRO A 62 -4.25 -1.91 -15.94
C PRO A 62 -4.90 -1.65 -14.59
N GLY A 63 -6.00 -2.36 -14.34
CA GLY A 63 -6.70 -2.35 -13.06
C GLY A 63 -6.11 -3.37 -12.10
N VAL A 64 -6.15 -3.08 -10.81
CA VAL A 64 -5.69 -3.95 -9.74
C VAL A 64 -6.83 -4.16 -8.75
N LEU A 65 -7.11 -5.43 -8.44
CA LEU A 65 -7.94 -5.84 -7.32
C LEU A 65 -7.07 -6.23 -6.14
N LEU A 66 -7.52 -5.95 -4.93
CA LEU A 66 -6.80 -6.20 -3.69
C LEU A 66 -7.52 -7.28 -2.87
N ASP A 67 -6.81 -8.01 -2.01
CA ASP A 67 -7.42 -8.97 -1.08
C ASP A 67 -8.10 -8.26 0.10
N GLU A 68 -7.61 -7.09 0.49
CA GLU A 68 -8.14 -6.36 1.65
C GLU A 68 -9.31 -5.43 1.29
N VAL A 69 -9.61 -5.27 -0.01
CA VAL A 69 -10.64 -4.37 -0.52
C VAL A 69 -11.49 -5.10 -1.55
N HIS A 70 -12.77 -5.27 -1.23
CA HIS A 70 -13.78 -5.87 -2.10
C HIS A 70 -14.93 -4.88 -2.28
N ASN A 71 -15.20 -4.51 -3.53
CA ASN A 71 -16.33 -3.65 -3.89
C ASN A 71 -17.38 -4.44 -4.69
N PHE A 72 -18.65 -4.03 -4.66
CA PHE A 72 -19.65 -4.70 -5.51
C PHE A 72 -19.38 -4.48 -7.00
N PRO A 73 -19.54 -5.52 -7.84
CA PRO A 73 -19.45 -5.38 -9.29
C PRO A 73 -20.42 -4.33 -9.83
N LYS A 74 -19.92 -3.49 -10.74
CA LYS A 74 -20.68 -2.47 -11.47
C LYS A 74 -20.55 -2.71 -12.96
N TYR A 75 -21.50 -2.16 -13.72
CA TYR A 75 -21.43 -2.20 -15.17
C TYR A 75 -20.54 -1.06 -15.68
N PHE A 76 -19.43 -1.41 -16.34
CA PHE A 76 -18.49 -0.44 -16.90
C PHE A 76 -18.69 -0.31 -18.40
N LYS A 77 -19.23 0.84 -18.84
CA LYS A 77 -19.48 1.13 -20.27
C LYS A 77 -18.24 1.00 -21.16
N LEU A 78 -17.05 1.33 -20.65
CA LEU A 78 -15.79 1.30 -21.41
C LEU A 78 -15.36 -0.10 -21.83
N ILE A 79 -15.74 -1.12 -21.05
CA ILE A 79 -15.36 -2.53 -21.26
C ILE A 79 -16.59 -3.43 -21.47
N ASP A 80 -17.78 -2.83 -21.53
CA ASP A 80 -19.08 -3.47 -21.75
C ASP A 80 -19.31 -4.74 -20.91
N ARG A 81 -18.95 -4.71 -19.62
CA ARG A 81 -19.12 -5.85 -18.71
C ARG A 81 -19.38 -5.43 -17.27
N MET A 82 -19.98 -6.35 -16.52
CA MET A 82 -20.03 -6.31 -15.05
C MET A 82 -18.66 -6.69 -14.50
N GLN A 83 -18.08 -5.83 -13.67
CA GLN A 83 -16.78 -6.07 -13.05
C GLN A 83 -16.70 -5.35 -11.72
N GLU A 84 -15.88 -5.85 -10.79
CA GLU A 84 -15.48 -5.08 -9.63
C GLU A 84 -14.69 -3.82 -10.08
N PRO A 85 -14.96 -2.64 -9.49
CA PRO A 85 -14.16 -1.44 -9.73
C PRO A 85 -12.70 -1.70 -9.32
N ALA A 86 -11.79 -1.57 -10.28
CA ALA A 86 -10.38 -1.84 -10.07
C ALA A 86 -9.58 -0.54 -9.94
N PHE A 87 -8.56 -0.57 -9.08
CA PHE A 87 -7.69 0.59 -8.87
C PHE A 87 -6.62 0.65 -9.96
N ALA A 88 -6.25 1.85 -10.38
CA ALA A 88 -5.18 2.02 -11.34
C ALA A 88 -3.82 1.57 -10.74
N ILE A 89 -3.08 0.74 -11.46
CA ILE A 89 -1.82 0.14 -10.97
C ILE A 89 -0.77 1.18 -10.50
N TRP A 90 -0.75 2.37 -11.09
CA TRP A 90 0.20 3.43 -10.74
C TRP A 90 -0.02 4.03 -9.34
N ARG A 91 -1.18 3.77 -8.71
CA ARG A 91 -1.46 4.17 -7.31
C ARG A 91 -0.63 3.39 -6.30
N PHE A 92 0.00 2.31 -6.74
CA PHE A 92 0.73 1.40 -5.87
C PHE A 92 2.20 1.34 -6.20
N ARG A 93 3.00 1.05 -5.17
CA ARG A 93 4.41 0.70 -5.30
C ARG A 93 4.60 -0.71 -4.74
N LYS A 94 5.30 -1.57 -5.49
CA LYS A 94 5.64 -2.92 -5.04
C LYS A 94 6.56 -2.85 -3.81
N LEU A 95 6.19 -3.57 -2.77
CA LEU A 95 7.04 -3.81 -1.62
C LEU A 95 7.92 -5.02 -1.94
N ASN A 96 9.22 -4.82 -1.89
CA ASN A 96 10.18 -5.91 -1.89
C ASN A 96 10.53 -6.14 -0.42
N TYR A 97 9.80 -7.01 0.25
CA TYR A 97 10.40 -7.66 1.41
C TYR A 97 11.52 -8.49 0.84
N ALA A 98 12.76 -8.06 1.06
CA ALA A 98 13.85 -9.01 0.97
C ALA A 98 13.41 -10.14 1.90
N ILE A 99 13.29 -11.35 1.36
CA ILE A 99 13.34 -12.54 2.21
C ILE A 99 14.79 -12.58 2.69
N GLY A 100 15.11 -11.67 3.60
CA GLY A 100 16.25 -11.83 4.48
C GLY A 100 15.94 -13.09 5.27
N SER A 101 16.92 -13.98 5.29
CA SER A 101 17.07 -15.01 6.31
C SER A 101 16.49 -14.55 7.64
N ALA A 102 15.79 -15.44 8.33
CA ALA A 102 14.93 -15.20 9.49
C ALA A 102 15.61 -14.64 10.77
N GLU A 103 16.44 -13.60 10.69
CA GLU A 103 17.09 -12.93 11.83
C GLU A 103 17.15 -11.42 11.57
N GLU A 104 17.08 -10.63 12.65
CA GLU A 104 17.14 -9.15 12.72
C GLU A 104 15.78 -8.47 12.41
N VAL A 105 14.94 -8.08 13.37
CA VAL A 105 15.20 -7.21 14.53
C VAL A 105 14.35 -7.66 15.73
N LYS A 106 14.96 -8.37 16.69
CA LYS A 106 14.64 -8.23 18.11
C LYS A 106 15.86 -7.57 18.74
N GLU A 107 15.62 -6.71 19.73
CA GLU A 107 16.59 -6.00 20.58
C GLU A 107 17.02 -4.58 20.12
N ALA A 108 16.26 -3.60 20.61
CA ALA A 108 16.72 -2.55 21.51
C ALA A 108 15.46 -1.73 21.85
N GLU A 109 14.94 -1.73 23.06
CA GLU A 109 15.49 -0.93 24.15
C GLU A 109 15.00 -1.50 25.49
N LEU A 110 15.93 -2.01 26.32
CA LEU A 110 15.67 -2.28 27.73
C LEU A 110 15.47 -0.93 28.44
N VAL A 111 14.30 -0.76 29.06
CA VAL A 111 14.04 0.35 29.97
C VAL A 111 14.69 0.02 31.32
N GLU A 112 15.86 0.61 31.62
CA GLU A 112 16.42 0.57 32.98
C GLU A 112 15.60 1.49 33.90
N VAL A 113 14.70 0.88 34.67
CA VAL A 113 13.99 1.55 35.77
C VAL A 113 14.98 1.83 36.91
N GLY A 114 15.12 3.11 37.24
CA GLY A 114 16.09 3.61 38.18
C GLY A 114 15.96 3.11 39.63
N LYS A 115 17.11 3.06 40.30
CA LYS A 115 17.25 3.27 41.74
C LYS A 115 18.20 4.45 41.96
N LYS A 116 17.65 5.65 42.07
CA LYS A 116 18.33 6.72 42.82
C LYS A 116 17.92 6.54 44.27
N GLU A 117 18.86 6.03 45.05
CA GLU A 117 18.75 5.93 46.50
C GLU A 117 18.58 7.34 47.08
N ILE A 118 17.64 7.43 48.01
CA ILE A 118 17.10 8.63 48.61
C ILE A 118 18.01 8.92 49.81
N THR A 119 18.74 10.03 49.80
CA THR A 119 19.55 10.45 50.98
C THR A 119 18.99 11.74 51.54
N LEU A 120 18.32 11.64 52.69
CA LEU A 120 17.91 12.75 53.57
C LEU A 120 17.80 12.19 55.01
N PRO A 121 17.89 13.01 56.07
CA PRO A 121 19.03 13.81 56.55
C PRO A 121 19.29 13.51 58.07
N ASP A 122 19.89 14.45 58.82
CA ASP A 122 20.03 14.54 60.30
C ASP A 122 21.27 13.85 60.94
N LYS A 123 22.09 14.42 61.84
CA LYS A 123 22.08 15.58 62.77
C LYS A 123 23.55 16.01 63.01
N LEU A 124 23.92 17.30 63.08
CA LEU A 124 23.95 18.19 64.24
C LEU A 124 24.60 17.64 65.55
N SER A 125 25.56 18.44 66.07
CA SER A 125 26.20 18.40 67.41
C SER A 125 27.26 17.30 67.61
N SER A 126 28.46 17.54 68.15
CA SER A 126 28.99 18.59 69.04
C SER A 126 30.50 18.72 68.89
#